data_AF-A0A835QZK6-F1
#
_entry.id   AF-A0A835QZK6-F1
#
_cell.length_a   1.000
_cell.length_b   1.000
_cell.length_c   1.000
_cell.angle_alpha   90.00
_cell.angle_beta   90.00
_cell.angle_gamma   90.00
#
_symmetry.space_group_name_H-M   'P 1'
#
loop_
_entity.id
_entity.type
_entity.pdbx_description
1 polymer ?
#
loop_
_entity_poly.entity_id
_entity_poly.type
_entity_poly.pdbx_seq_one_letter_code
_entity_poly.pdbx_strand_id
1 'polypeptide(L)'
;MDSVWRLFDGMVERDVVSWNTVIGGNVESGLYEEALAMVRQMTHVGLRPDSFTLSTVLPIFAESGSVSNGKETHGYAIKMAWIEKRLWK
;
A
#
# COMPACT_ATOMS: atom_id res chain seq x y z
N MET A 1 13.92 -12.30 1.68
CA MET A 1 13.76 -11.25 0.66
C MET A 1 13.24 -11.84 -0.65
N ASP A 2 13.92 -12.83 -1.22
CA ASP A 2 13.50 -13.52 -2.44
C ASP A 2 12.17 -14.29 -2.37
N SER A 3 11.80 -14.79 -1.18
CA SER A 3 10.64 -15.69 -1.05
C SER A 3 9.31 -14.98 -1.30
N VAL A 4 9.08 -13.82 -0.70
CA VAL A 4 7.79 -13.12 -0.78
C VAL A 4 7.55 -12.61 -2.19
N TRP A 5 8.56 -12.00 -2.82
CA TRP A 5 8.48 -11.55 -4.21
C TRP A 5 8.30 -12.70 -5.19
N ARG A 6 9.07 -13.79 -5.08
CA ARG A 6 8.91 -14.95 -5.96
C ARG A 6 7.56 -15.63 -5.81
N LEU A 7 7.06 -15.73 -4.57
CA LEU A 7 5.74 -16.29 -4.30
C LEU A 7 4.65 -15.40 -4.90
N PHE A 8 4.76 -14.09 -4.71
CA PHE A 8 3.82 -13.13 -5.27
C PHE A 8 3.86 -13.10 -6.80
N ASP A 9 5.05 -13.16 -7.39
CA ASP A 9 5.25 -13.22 -8.83
C ASP A 9 4.66 -14.51 -9.44
N GLY A 10 4.69 -15.60 -8.70
CA GLY A 10 4.08 -16.87 -9.08
C GLY A 10 2.55 -16.91 -8.99
N MET A 11 1.89 -15.91 -8.41
CA MET A 11 0.42 -15.86 -8.33
C MET A 11 -0.18 -15.50 -9.70
N VAL A 12 -1.07 -16.35 -10.20
CA VAL A 12 -1.78 -16.17 -11.49
C VAL A 12 -2.71 -14.96 -11.44
N GLU A 13 -3.38 -14.76 -10.29
CA GLU A 13 -4.24 -13.61 -10.04
C GLU A 13 -3.84 -12.97 -8.71
N ARG A 14 -3.75 -11.64 -8.70
CA ARG A 14 -3.42 -10.83 -7.52
C ARG A 14 -4.55 -9.86 -7.27
N ASP A 15 -5.24 -10.05 -6.16
CA ASP A 15 -6.27 -9.14 -5.68
C ASP A 15 -5.71 -8.22 -4.58
N VAL A 16 -6.53 -7.28 -4.12
CA VAL A 16 -6.16 -6.31 -3.07
C VAL A 16 -5.65 -7.00 -1.80
N VAL A 17 -6.20 -8.17 -1.45
CA VAL A 17 -5.79 -8.94 -0.26
C VAL A 17 -4.36 -9.46 -0.41
N SER A 18 -4.02 -10.01 -1.58
CA SER A 18 -2.65 -10.49 -1.85
C SER A 18 -1.61 -9.36 -1.77
N TRP A 19 -1.93 -8.18 -2.32
CA TRP A 19 -1.09 -6.99 -2.22
C TRP A 19 -0.91 -6.53 -0.77
N ASN A 20 -2.02 -6.41 -0.03
CA ASN A 20 -2.00 -6.00 1.38
C ASN A 20 -1.18 -6.95 2.24
N THR A 21 -1.25 -8.25 1.96
CA THR A 21 -0.47 -9.27 2.66
C THR A 21 1.03 -9.05 2.47
N VAL A 22 1.47 -8.86 1.22
CA VAL A 22 2.90 -8.65 0.93
C VAL A 22 3.41 -7.31 1.43
N ILE A 23 2.59 -6.26 1.33
CA ILE A 23 2.93 -4.93 1.86
C ILE A 23 3.10 -5.01 3.38
N GLY A 24 2.11 -5.58 4.09
CA GLY A 24 2.15 -5.75 5.54
C GLY A 24 3.37 -6.56 6.00
N GLY A 25 3.64 -7.70 5.36
CA GLY A 25 4.80 -8.53 5.71
C GLY A 25 6.14 -7.82 5.52
N ASN A 26 6.27 -6.96 4.50
CA ASN A 26 7.48 -6.14 4.33
C ASN A 26 7.60 -5.06 5.42
N VAL A 27 6.49 -4.39 5.78
CA VAL A 27 6.49 -3.41 6.88
C VAL A 27 6.85 -4.05 8.21
N GLU A 28 6.26 -5.20 8.55
CA GLU A 28 6.58 -5.96 9.76
C GLU A 28 8.05 -6.41 9.81
N SER A 29 8.67 -6.61 8.64
CA SER A 29 10.08 -6.98 8.50
C SER A 29 11.03 -5.77 8.45
N GLY A 30 10.52 -4.54 8.57
CA GLY A 30 11.33 -3.30 8.43
C GLY A 30 11.79 -2.99 6.99
N LEU A 31 11.25 -3.71 6.00
CA LEU A 31 11.58 -3.58 4.58
C LEU A 31 10.70 -2.50 3.93
N TYR A 32 10.90 -1.26 4.37
CA TYR A 32 10.00 -0.16 4.04
C TYR A 32 10.06 0.27 2.57
N GLU A 33 11.23 0.25 1.96
CA GLU A 33 11.37 0.61 0.54
C GLU A 33 10.66 -0.41 -0.36
N GLU A 34 10.73 -1.69 0.00
CA GLU A 34 10.03 -2.79 -0.67
C GLU A 34 8.52 -2.67 -0.48
N ALA A 35 8.06 -2.37 0.73
CA ALA A 35 6.64 -2.13 1.00
C ALA A 35 6.09 -0.97 0.15
N LEU A 36 6.83 0.15 0.08
CA LEU A 36 6.45 1.29 -0.74
C LEU A 36 6.55 0.99 -2.25
N ALA A 37 7.52 0.18 -2.67
CA ALA A 37 7.61 -0.31 -4.05
C ALA A 37 6.38 -1.14 -4.42
N MET A 38 5.88 -1.95 -3.49
CA MET A 38 4.65 -2.72 -3.69
C MET A 38 3.40 -1.86 -3.80
N VAL A 39 3.27 -0.81 -3.00
CA VAL A 39 2.17 0.16 -3.15
C VAL A 39 2.22 0.82 -4.53
N ARG A 40 3.41 1.22 -5.00
CA ARG A 40 3.56 1.78 -6.35
C ARG A 40 3.15 0.77 -7.42
N GLN A 41 3.60 -0.47 -7.32
CA GLN A 41 3.26 -1.50 -8.30
C GLN A 41 1.76 -1.84 -8.30
N MET A 42 1.12 -1.90 -7.13
CA MET A 42 -0.34 -2.03 -7.00
C MET A 42 -1.07 -0.96 -7.82
N THR A 43 -0.63 0.30 -7.72
CA THR A 43 -1.22 1.40 -8.52
C THR A 43 -0.92 1.29 -10.02
N HIS A 44 0.27 0.82 -10.41
CA HIS A 44 0.62 0.61 -11.82
C HIS A 44 -0.23 -0.44 -12.51
N VAL A 45 -0.70 -1.46 -11.78
CA VAL A 45 -1.61 -2.48 -12.32
C VAL A 45 -3.09 -2.07 -12.23
N GLY A 46 -3.38 -0.82 -11.88
CA GLY A 46 -4.73 -0.25 -11.85
C GLY A 46 -5.52 -0.53 -10.57
N LEU A 47 -4.91 -1.19 -9.58
CA LEU A 47 -5.51 -1.39 -8.26
C LEU A 47 -5.28 -0.15 -7.38
N ARG A 48 -6.27 0.17 -6.56
CA ARG A 48 -6.19 1.34 -5.67
C ARG A 48 -5.83 0.88 -4.26
N PRO A 49 -4.84 1.51 -3.61
CA PRO A 49 -4.60 1.34 -2.18
C PRO A 49 -5.89 1.62 -1.41
N ASP A 50 -6.25 0.69 -0.53
CA ASP A 50 -7.42 0.80 0.34
C ASP A 50 -7.04 1.37 1.71
N SER A 51 -8.01 1.47 2.61
CA SER A 51 -7.76 1.96 3.97
C SER A 51 -6.71 1.13 4.72
N PHE A 52 -6.68 -0.19 4.47
CA PHE A 52 -5.69 -1.08 5.10
C PHE A 52 -4.31 -0.75 4.55
N THR A 53 -4.12 -0.75 3.23
CA THR A 53 -2.85 -0.41 2.57
C THR A 53 -2.28 0.91 3.12
N LEU A 54 -3.11 1.95 3.16
CA LEU A 54 -2.70 3.28 3.59
C LEU A 54 -2.35 3.31 5.08
N SER A 55 -3.12 2.64 5.93
CA SER A 55 -2.83 2.56 7.37
C SER A 55 -1.53 1.81 7.67
N THR A 56 -1.20 0.81 6.84
CA THR A 56 0.03 0.02 6.96
C THR A 56 1.28 0.84 6.62
N VAL A 57 1.24 1.67 5.58
CA VAL A 57 2.43 2.40 5.11
C VAL A 57 2.60 3.80 5.71
N LEU A 58 1.54 4.39 6.27
CA LEU A 58 1.62 5.72 6.87
C LEU A 58 2.70 5.85 7.97
N PRO A 59 2.90 4.87 8.88
CA PRO A 59 3.95 4.95 9.91
C PRO A 59 5.38 5.01 9.35
N ILE A 60 5.62 4.42 8.18
CA ILE A 60 6.92 4.46 7.50
C ILE A 60 7.38 5.90 7.29
N PHE A 61 6.47 6.80 6.95
CA PHE A 61 6.79 8.21 6.70
C PHE A 61 7.08 8.99 7.98
N ALA A 62 6.50 8.58 9.11
CA ALA A 62 6.85 9.13 10.41
C ALA A 62 8.27 8.70 10.82
N GLU A 63 8.60 7.43 10.62
CA GLU A 63 9.91 6.88 10.97
C GLU A 63 11.04 7.38 10.07
N SER A 64 10.80 7.46 8.75
CA SER A 64 11.76 8.02 7.79
C SER A 64 11.88 9.55 7.82
N GLY A 65 11.05 10.24 8.60
CA GLY A 65 10.98 11.71 8.63
C GLY A 65 10.44 12.34 7.34
N SER A 66 9.87 11.54 6.42
CA SER A 66 9.35 12.01 5.14
C SER A 66 7.95 12.61 5.27
N VAL A 67 7.88 13.81 5.86
CA VAL A 67 6.62 14.54 6.11
C VAL A 67 5.84 14.81 4.81
N SER A 68 6.50 15.05 3.68
CA SER A 68 5.83 15.28 2.40
C SER A 68 5.04 14.06 1.96
N ASN A 69 5.68 12.89 1.93
CA ASN A 69 5.04 11.64 1.51
C ASN A 69 3.92 11.24 2.49
N GLY A 70 4.10 11.49 3.78
CA GLY A 70 3.06 11.31 4.79
C GLY A 70 1.82 12.17 4.52
N LYS A 71 2.00 13.46 4.19
CA LYS A 71 0.90 14.38 3.83
C LYS A 71 0.20 13.96 2.54
N GLU A 72 0.94 13.55 1.52
CA GLU A 72 0.38 13.06 0.26
C GLU A 72 -0.49 11.82 0.48
N THR A 73 0.02 10.84 1.23
CA THR A 73 -0.70 9.61 1.58
C THR A 73 -1.97 9.92 2.39
N HIS A 74 -1.88 10.82 3.37
CA HIS A 74 -3.02 11.26 4.16
C HIS A 74 -4.08 11.98 3.29
N GLY A 75 -3.65 12.89 2.40
CA GLY A 75 -4.55 13.59 1.48
C GLY A 75 -5.24 12.63 0.51
N TYR A 76 -4.52 11.63 -0.01
CA TYR A 76 -5.08 10.56 -0.83
C TYR A 76 -6.18 9.80 -0.07
N ALA A 77 -5.93 9.41 1.19
CA ALA A 77 -6.92 8.71 2.03
C ALA A 77 -8.23 9.50 2.18
N ILE A 78 -8.13 10.82 2.45
CA ILE A 78 -9.30 11.70 2.57
C ILE A 78 -10.08 11.76 1.25
N LYS A 79 -9.37 11.94 0.13
CA LYS A 79 -9.99 12.02 -1.21
C LYS A 79 -10.75 10.74 -1.53
N MET A 80 -10.16 9.58 -1.25
CA MET A 80 -10.78 8.28 -1.51
C MET A 80 -12.00 8.03 -0.64
N ALA A 81 -11.91 8.31 0.67
CA ALA A 81 -13.05 8.18 1.58
C ALA A 81 -14.24 9.07 1.17
N TRP A 82 -13.95 10.25 0.61
CA TRP A 82 -14.99 11.12 0.06
C TRP A 82 -15.65 10.55 -1.21
N ILE A 83 -14.85 10.00 -2.13
CA ILE A 83 -15.35 9.38 -3.37
C ILE A 83 -16.25 8.18 -3.06
N GLU A 84 -15.83 7.30 -2.15
CA GLU A 84 -16.61 6.13 -1.75
C GLU A 84 -17.98 6.55 -1.23
N LYS A 85 -18.04 7.50 -0.29
CA LYS A 85 -19.32 8.03 0.25
C LYS A 85 -20.27 8.58 -0.81
N ARG A 86 -19.75 9.02 -1.96
CA ARG A 86 -20.56 9.55 -3.07
C ARG A 86 -21.11 8.46 -3.98
N LEU A 87 -20.44 7.30 -4.08
CA LEU A 87 -20.90 6.16 -4.89
C LEU A 87 -22.05 5.40 -4.22
N TRP A 88 -22.19 5.50 -2.90
CA TRP A 88 -23.25 4.85 -2.11
C TRP A 88 -24.48 5.75 -1.86
N LYS A 89 -24.63 6.85 -2.61
CA LYS A 89 -25.81 7.72 -2.62
C LYS A 89 -26.47 7.69 -3.98
#